data_AF-A0A1Y3BIW9-F1
#
_entry.id   AF-A0A1Y3BIW9-F1
#
_cell.length_a   1.000
_cell.length_b   1.000
_cell.length_c   1.000
_cell.angle_alpha   90.00
_cell.angle_beta   90.00
_cell.angle_gamma   90.00
#
_symmetry.space_group_name_H-M   'P 1'
#
loop_
_entity.id
_entity.type
_entity.pdbx_description
1 polymer ?
#
loop_
_entity_poly.entity_id
_entity_poly.type
_entity_poly.pdbx_seq_one_letter_code
_entity_poly.pdbx_strand_id
1 'polypeptide(L)'
;VRIVRRINDDGEGIRRLVVDTCRDLWFTNTTQGTPIKFKVYSLLHVISNMINDNASMESMQSLFDQLIKSDTMPIAQQICDSIMNDVLIDDMPQSTKKTQLSAVQCVAMMAQCCPELMVKHCDTLQSLMSLPCETLIEISLRMKVIQTIERVLPHIHNPSPYLLNRIEEDLTKNILQSSANIIQ
;
A
#
# COMPACT_ATOMS: atom_id res chain seq x y z
N VAL A 1 15.85 -0.69 -5.58
CA VAL A 1 15.41 -1.40 -6.81
C VAL A 1 16.26 -2.63 -7.13
N ARG A 2 17.56 -2.49 -7.49
CA ARG A 2 18.39 -3.64 -7.91
C ARG A 2 18.48 -4.76 -6.86
N ILE A 3 18.64 -4.39 -5.58
CA ILE A 3 18.67 -5.37 -4.47
C ILE A 3 17.34 -6.13 -4.37
N VAL A 4 16.19 -5.43 -4.43
CA VAL A 4 14.86 -6.05 -4.33
C VAL A 4 14.62 -7.07 -5.43
N ARG A 5 15.02 -6.79 -6.68
CA ARG A 5 14.85 -7.73 -7.80
C ARG A 5 15.54 -9.08 -7.60
N ARG A 6 16.63 -9.11 -6.82
CA ARG A 6 17.41 -10.33 -6.54
C ARG A 6 16.69 -11.32 -5.64
N ILE A 7 15.54 -10.96 -5.09
CA ILE A 7 14.73 -11.91 -4.31
C ILE A 7 14.24 -13.08 -5.17
N ASN A 8 14.06 -12.83 -6.47
CA ASN A 8 13.62 -13.82 -7.45
C ASN A 8 14.79 -14.62 -8.06
N ASP A 9 16.03 -14.40 -7.61
CA ASP A 9 17.18 -15.22 -8.02
C ASP A 9 17.02 -16.66 -7.46
N ASP A 10 17.55 -17.66 -8.17
CA ASP A 10 17.47 -19.08 -7.78
C ASP A 10 18.28 -19.42 -6.52
N GLY A 11 19.26 -18.59 -6.16
CA GLY A 11 20.13 -18.83 -5.02
C GLY A 11 19.46 -18.51 -3.68
N GLU A 12 19.18 -19.52 -2.85
CA GLU A 12 18.62 -19.33 -1.50
C GLU A 12 19.44 -18.36 -0.63
N GLY A 13 20.77 -18.41 -0.72
CA GLY A 13 21.66 -17.52 0.02
C GLY A 13 21.50 -16.05 -0.37
N ILE A 14 21.29 -15.77 -1.67
CA ILE A 14 21.04 -14.41 -2.18
C ILE A 14 19.69 -13.92 -1.68
N ARG A 15 18.66 -14.77 -1.76
CA ARG A 15 17.30 -14.45 -1.30
C ARG A 15 17.29 -14.12 0.19
N ARG A 16 17.93 -14.96 1.01
CA ARG A 16 18.04 -14.74 2.47
C ARG A 16 18.76 -13.41 2.76
N LEU A 17 19.88 -13.14 2.11
CA LEU A 17 20.62 -11.88 2.28
C LEU A 17 19.77 -10.66 1.92
N VAL A 18 18.99 -10.72 0.83
CA VAL A 18 18.09 -9.63 0.41
C VAL A 18 17.02 -9.40 1.47
N VAL A 19 16.38 -10.47 1.96
CA VAL A 19 15.34 -10.40 3.00
C VAL A 19 15.93 -9.82 4.29
N ASP A 20 17.07 -10.30 4.75
CA ASP A 20 17.71 -9.83 5.98
C ASP A 20 18.12 -8.36 5.87
N THR A 21 18.72 -7.96 4.74
CA THR A 21 19.12 -6.57 4.49
C THR A 21 17.90 -5.62 4.50
N CYS A 22 16.81 -6.02 3.82
CA CYS A 22 15.59 -5.20 3.76
C CYS A 22 14.83 -5.20 5.09
N ARG A 23 14.88 -6.30 5.83
CA ARG A 23 14.35 -6.41 7.20
C ARG A 23 15.06 -5.43 8.12
N ASP A 24 16.39 -5.42 8.11
CA ASP A 24 17.18 -4.52 8.93
C ASP A 24 16.95 -3.05 8.58
N LEU A 25 16.73 -2.76 7.29
CA LEU A 25 16.44 -1.40 6.83
C LEU A 25 15.06 -0.91 7.30
N TRP A 26 14.01 -1.69 7.07
CA TRP A 26 12.62 -1.23 7.23
C TRP A 26 11.89 -1.81 8.44
N PHE A 27 12.14 -3.06 8.81
CA PHE A 27 11.33 -3.82 9.78
C PHE A 27 12.05 -4.18 11.09
N THR A 28 13.04 -3.39 11.51
CA THR A 28 13.66 -3.49 12.84
C THR A 28 13.50 -2.20 13.66
N ASN A 29 13.33 -2.36 14.97
CA ASN A 29 13.41 -1.27 15.95
C ASN A 29 14.88 -1.14 16.37
N THR A 30 15.56 -0.09 15.92
CA THR A 30 16.93 0.20 16.37
C THR A 30 16.90 0.97 17.70
N THR A 31 17.87 0.72 18.58
CA THR A 31 18.03 1.37 19.90
C THR A 31 18.35 2.87 19.81
N GLN A 32 18.83 3.32 18.65
CA GLN A 32 19.00 4.72 18.24
C GLN A 32 18.04 5.06 17.08
N GLY A 33 16.82 4.52 17.18
CA GLY A 33 15.92 4.17 16.07
C GLY A 33 15.82 5.15 14.90
N THR A 34 16.00 4.64 13.68
CA THR A 34 15.59 5.38 12.48
C THR A 34 14.09 5.66 12.58
N PRO A 35 13.67 6.95 12.64
CA PRO A 35 12.26 7.27 12.85
C PRO A 35 11.38 6.64 11.77
N ILE A 36 10.16 6.23 12.16
CA ILE A 36 9.22 5.55 11.26
C ILE A 36 9.02 6.29 9.94
N LYS A 37 8.98 7.63 10.00
CA LYS A 37 8.87 8.50 8.82
C LYS A 37 10.00 8.26 7.82
N PHE A 38 11.25 8.11 8.26
CA PHE A 38 12.37 7.82 7.36
C PHE A 38 12.24 6.44 6.70
N LYS A 39 11.79 5.42 7.45
CA LYS A 39 11.52 4.09 6.90
C LYS A 39 10.42 4.16 5.83
N VAL A 40 9.33 4.87 6.11
CA VAL A 40 8.25 5.14 5.15
C VAL A 40 8.78 5.83 3.90
N TYR A 41 9.49 6.96 4.02
CA TYR A 41 10.01 7.66 2.85
C TYR A 41 10.98 6.83 2.02
N SER A 42 11.86 6.07 2.67
CA SER A 42 12.77 5.15 1.99
C SER A 42 11.99 4.10 1.18
N LEU A 43 10.97 3.50 1.80
CA LEU A 43 10.12 2.49 1.17
C LEU A 43 9.33 3.07 -0.01
N LEU A 44 8.67 4.22 0.19
CA LEU A 44 7.91 4.91 -0.85
C LEU A 44 8.80 5.36 -2.00
N HIS A 45 10.02 5.81 -1.72
CA HIS A 45 10.99 6.15 -2.74
C HIS A 45 11.38 4.93 -3.58
N VAL A 46 11.62 3.77 -2.95
CA VAL A 46 11.92 2.53 -3.69
C VAL A 46 10.74 2.12 -4.59
N ILE A 47 9.52 2.13 -4.07
CA ILE A 47 8.29 1.80 -4.83
C ILE A 47 8.07 2.80 -5.97
N SER A 48 8.27 4.10 -5.74
CA SER A 48 8.14 5.16 -6.74
C SER A 48 9.07 4.97 -7.95
N ASN A 49 10.24 4.37 -7.73
CA ASN A 49 11.19 4.03 -8.78
C ASN A 49 10.87 2.69 -9.48
N MET A 50 9.93 1.92 -8.95
CA MET A 50 9.53 0.59 -9.45
C MET A 50 8.16 0.60 -10.11
N ILE A 51 7.37 1.66 -9.91
CA ILE A 51 5.94 1.70 -10.22
C ILE A 51 5.57 1.50 -11.70
N ASN A 52 6.51 1.74 -12.62
CA ASN A 52 6.32 1.54 -14.06
C ASN A 52 6.88 0.20 -14.57
N ASP A 53 7.46 -0.62 -13.69
CA ASP A 53 8.07 -1.90 -14.04
C ASP A 53 7.41 -3.04 -13.26
N ASN A 54 6.53 -3.79 -13.94
CA ASN A 54 5.75 -4.86 -13.35
C ASN A 54 6.63 -5.94 -12.70
N ALA A 55 7.76 -6.32 -13.32
CA ALA A 55 8.65 -7.33 -12.76
C ALA A 55 9.31 -6.86 -11.45
N SER A 56 9.61 -5.55 -11.37
CA SER A 56 10.05 -4.94 -10.11
C SER A 56 8.96 -4.97 -9.06
N MET A 57 7.72 -4.63 -9.43
CA MET A 57 6.59 -4.62 -8.49
C MET A 57 6.29 -6.02 -7.95
N GLU A 58 6.37 -7.06 -8.78
CA GLU A 58 6.27 -8.46 -8.34
C GLU A 58 7.41 -8.84 -7.38
N SER A 59 8.64 -8.39 -7.66
CA SER A 59 9.77 -8.58 -6.73
C SER A 59 9.53 -7.89 -5.38
N MET A 60 8.92 -6.70 -5.38
CA MET A 60 8.55 -5.99 -4.16
C MET A 60 7.47 -6.75 -3.38
N GLN A 61 6.46 -7.28 -4.06
CA GLN A 61 5.41 -8.09 -3.44
C GLN A 61 5.99 -9.35 -2.79
N SER A 62 6.83 -10.11 -3.52
CA SER A 62 7.55 -11.28 -3.00
C SER A 62 8.40 -10.94 -1.77
N LEU A 63 9.01 -9.75 -1.76
CA LEU A 63 9.76 -9.27 -0.60
C LEU A 63 8.85 -9.01 0.60
N PHE A 64 7.70 -8.38 0.41
CA PHE A 64 6.76 -8.20 1.50
C PHE A 64 6.20 -9.52 2.04
N ASP A 65 5.92 -10.51 1.18
CA ASP A 65 5.48 -11.84 1.62
C ASP A 65 6.53 -12.50 2.55
N GLN A 66 7.82 -12.20 2.35
CA GLN A 66 8.89 -12.69 3.22
C GLN A 66 9.13 -11.84 4.47
N LEU A 67 8.86 -10.53 4.39
CA LEU A 67 9.12 -9.58 5.47
C LEU A 67 7.98 -9.51 6.47
N ILE A 68 6.72 -9.55 6.03
CA ILE A 68 5.53 -9.39 6.88
C ILE A 68 5.22 -10.71 7.55
N LYS A 69 5.73 -10.87 8.77
CA LYS A 69 5.65 -12.07 9.61
C LYS A 69 5.34 -11.63 11.04
N SER A 70 4.99 -12.58 11.90
CA SER A 70 4.54 -12.32 13.28
C SER A 70 5.47 -11.39 14.08
N ASP A 71 6.78 -11.48 13.85
CA ASP A 71 7.80 -10.69 14.53
C ASP A 71 7.95 -9.26 14.00
N THR A 72 7.62 -9.02 12.73
CA THR A 72 7.69 -7.70 12.08
C THR A 72 6.35 -6.98 12.02
N MET A 73 5.25 -7.68 12.33
CA MET A 73 3.87 -7.15 12.34
C MET A 73 3.72 -5.80 13.07
N PRO A 74 4.30 -5.57 14.27
CA PRO A 74 4.16 -4.28 14.94
C PRO A 74 4.74 -3.11 14.14
N ILE A 75 5.87 -3.33 13.45
CA ILE A 75 6.51 -2.29 12.64
C ILE A 75 5.78 -2.14 11.30
N ALA A 76 5.31 -3.25 10.71
CA ALA A 76 4.45 -3.21 9.54
C ALA A 76 3.20 -2.35 9.80
N GLN A 77 2.56 -2.53 10.95
CA GLN A 77 1.42 -1.71 11.37
C GLN A 77 1.79 -0.24 11.51
N GLN A 78 2.93 0.10 12.14
CA GLN A 78 3.38 1.48 12.26
C GLN A 78 3.67 2.15 10.90
N ILE A 79 4.25 1.40 9.96
CA ILE A 79 4.47 1.88 8.59
C ILE A 79 3.13 2.19 7.92
N CYS A 80 2.19 1.24 7.98
CA CYS A 80 0.83 1.40 7.47
C CYS A 80 0.13 2.62 8.07
N ASP A 81 0.20 2.79 9.39
CA ASP A 81 -0.40 3.92 10.10
C ASP A 81 0.19 5.26 9.66
N SER A 82 1.51 5.34 9.56
CA SER A 82 2.19 6.56 9.13
C SER A 82 1.88 6.88 7.66
N ILE A 83 1.77 5.87 6.79
CA ILE A 83 1.34 6.11 5.39
C ILE A 83 -0.09 6.65 5.34
N MET A 84 -1.04 6.01 6.03
CA MET A 84 -2.45 6.40 5.98
C MET A 84 -2.66 7.79 6.60
N ASN A 85 -2.05 8.07 7.75
CA ASN A 85 -2.25 9.30 8.50
C ASN A 85 -1.38 10.47 8.01
N ASP A 86 -0.09 10.24 7.77
CA ASP A 86 0.84 11.34 7.45
C ASP A 86 0.96 11.60 5.94
N VAL A 87 0.81 10.57 5.10
CA VAL A 87 1.06 10.69 3.64
C VAL A 87 -0.22 10.87 2.83
N LEU A 88 -1.30 10.16 3.18
CA LEU A 88 -2.53 10.16 2.39
C LEU A 88 -3.61 11.14 2.88
N ILE A 89 -3.66 11.44 4.18
CA ILE A 89 -4.63 12.40 4.76
C ILE A 89 -4.14 13.87 4.68
N ASP A 90 -2.92 14.11 4.20
CA ASP A 90 -2.36 15.44 3.87
C ASP A 90 -1.88 16.28 5.07
N ASP A 91 -0.79 15.83 5.71
CA ASP A 91 -0.05 16.62 6.72
C ASP A 91 1.45 16.79 6.37
N MET A 92 1.87 16.42 5.16
CA MET A 92 3.28 16.48 4.74
C MET A 92 3.49 17.47 3.59
N PRO A 93 4.33 18.53 3.76
CA PRO A 93 4.52 19.61 2.79
C PRO A 93 5.08 19.24 1.39
N GLN A 94 5.18 17.97 1.02
CA GLN A 94 5.91 17.48 -0.17
C GLN A 94 5.24 16.28 -0.88
N SER A 95 3.97 15.95 -0.58
CA SER A 95 3.27 14.79 -1.15
C SER A 95 2.88 14.99 -2.62
N THR A 96 3.81 14.74 -3.55
CA THR A 96 3.48 14.73 -4.99
C THR A 96 2.47 13.62 -5.31
N LYS A 97 1.67 13.76 -6.39
CA LYS A 97 0.76 12.69 -6.87
C LYS A 97 1.47 11.35 -7.05
N LYS A 98 2.75 11.38 -7.46
CA LYS A 98 3.60 10.17 -7.56
C LYS A 98 3.89 9.53 -6.20
N THR A 99 4.11 10.35 -5.16
CA THR A 99 4.31 9.87 -3.78
C THR A 99 3.02 9.25 -3.25
N GLN A 100 1.87 9.89 -3.47
CA GLN A 100 0.57 9.34 -3.11
C GLN A 100 0.29 8.01 -3.82
N LEU A 101 0.57 7.91 -5.12
CA LEU A 101 0.45 6.65 -5.86
C LEU A 101 1.37 5.56 -5.29
N SER A 102 2.61 5.92 -4.92
CA SER A 102 3.56 4.99 -4.30
C SER A 102 3.09 4.54 -2.91
N ALA A 103 2.47 5.44 -2.14
CA ALA A 103 1.88 5.16 -0.84
C ALA A 103 0.70 4.21 -0.94
N VAL A 104 -0.26 4.50 -1.82
CA VAL A 104 -1.42 3.62 -2.08
C VAL A 104 -0.96 2.25 -2.57
N GLN A 105 0.03 2.22 -3.47
CA GLN A 105 0.61 0.97 -3.95
C GLN A 105 1.28 0.18 -2.81
N CYS A 106 2.01 0.85 -1.90
CA CYS A 106 2.63 0.22 -0.74
C CYS A 106 1.58 -0.44 0.16
N VAL A 107 0.55 0.30 0.59
CA VAL A 107 -0.48 -0.25 1.49
C VAL A 107 -1.27 -1.37 0.84
N ALA A 108 -1.52 -1.30 -0.47
CA ALA A 108 -2.18 -2.38 -1.19
C ALA A 108 -1.34 -3.67 -1.23
N MET A 109 -0.03 -3.56 -1.44
CA MET A 109 0.88 -4.72 -1.40
C MET A 109 0.98 -5.31 0.01
N MET A 110 1.01 -4.48 1.05
CA MET A 110 1.00 -4.94 2.45
C MET A 110 -0.33 -5.60 2.83
N ALA A 111 -1.46 -5.04 2.38
CA ALA A 111 -2.78 -5.64 2.55
C ALA A 111 -2.94 -6.95 1.77
N GLN A 112 -2.23 -7.12 0.66
CA GLN A 112 -2.17 -8.39 -0.05
C GLN A 112 -1.47 -9.49 0.78
N CYS A 113 -0.46 -9.13 1.59
CA CYS A 113 0.20 -10.07 2.50
C CYS A 113 -0.64 -10.32 3.77
N CYS A 114 -1.16 -9.26 4.38
CA CYS A 114 -1.90 -9.30 5.64
C CYS A 114 -2.97 -8.19 5.66
N PRO A 115 -4.21 -8.51 5.25
CA PRO A 115 -5.31 -7.53 5.18
C PRO A 115 -5.62 -6.85 6.51
N GLU A 116 -5.36 -7.53 7.63
CA GLU A 116 -5.57 -7.04 9.00
C GLU A 116 -4.86 -5.71 9.28
N LEU A 117 -3.72 -5.46 8.61
CA LEU A 117 -2.95 -4.22 8.76
C LEU A 117 -3.77 -2.96 8.40
N MET A 118 -4.76 -3.12 7.52
CA MET A 118 -5.58 -2.03 6.98
C MET A 118 -6.97 -1.94 7.59
N VAL A 119 -7.40 -2.89 8.44
CA VAL A 119 -8.78 -2.95 8.97
C VAL A 119 -9.20 -1.63 9.61
N LYS A 120 -8.35 -1.04 10.45
CA LYS A 120 -8.64 0.23 11.13
C LYS A 120 -8.61 1.46 10.22
N HIS A 121 -8.10 1.31 9.00
CA HIS A 121 -7.95 2.38 8.00
C HIS A 121 -9.00 2.30 6.89
N CYS A 122 -10.00 1.42 7.02
CA CYS A 122 -11.02 1.21 6.00
C CYS A 122 -11.82 2.49 5.70
N ASP A 123 -12.19 3.27 6.72
CA ASP A 123 -12.86 4.56 6.53
C ASP A 123 -12.01 5.57 5.74
N THR A 124 -10.69 5.60 5.98
CA THR A 124 -9.76 6.42 5.21
C THR A 124 -9.68 5.95 3.76
N LEU A 125 -9.54 4.64 3.53
CA LEU A 125 -9.55 4.06 2.19
C LEU A 125 -10.85 4.39 1.45
N GLN A 126 -12.00 4.26 2.12
CA GLN A 126 -13.29 4.60 1.54
C GLN A 126 -13.35 6.10 1.17
N SER A 127 -12.80 6.98 2.02
CA SER A 127 -12.75 8.42 1.72
C SER A 127 -11.89 8.72 0.49
N LEU A 128 -10.74 8.04 0.33
CA LEU A 128 -9.90 8.14 -0.87
C LEU A 128 -10.61 7.65 -2.14
N MET A 129 -11.45 6.61 -2.05
CA MET A 129 -12.24 6.11 -3.17
C MET A 129 -13.24 7.15 -3.71
N SER A 130 -13.75 8.01 -2.83
CA SER A 130 -14.75 9.04 -3.16
C SER A 130 -14.17 10.31 -3.82
N LEU A 131 -12.84 10.45 -3.87
CA LEU A 131 -12.20 11.64 -4.44
C LEU A 131 -12.38 11.70 -5.96
N PRO A 132 -12.53 12.90 -6.56
CA PRO A 132 -12.58 13.06 -8.01
C PRO A 132 -11.33 12.48 -8.71
N CYS A 133 -11.49 11.99 -9.93
CA CYS A 133 -10.38 11.49 -10.74
C CYS A 133 -10.45 12.09 -12.14
N GLU A 134 -9.39 12.78 -12.54
CA GLU A 134 -9.29 13.46 -13.83
C GLU A 134 -8.15 12.90 -14.69
N THR A 135 -7.16 12.28 -14.04
CA THR A 135 -5.95 11.75 -14.67
C THR A 135 -5.86 10.23 -14.59
N LEU A 136 -5.11 9.61 -15.51
CA LEU A 136 -4.84 8.16 -15.49
C LEU A 136 -4.19 7.69 -14.18
N ILE A 137 -3.37 8.53 -13.55
CA ILE A 137 -2.74 8.25 -12.26
C ILE A 137 -3.79 8.15 -11.15
N GLU A 138 -4.76 9.07 -11.12
CA GLU A 138 -5.83 9.07 -10.13
C GLU A 138 -6.78 7.89 -10.34
N ILE A 139 -7.09 7.54 -11.59
CA ILE A 139 -7.86 6.32 -11.91
C ILE A 139 -7.14 5.08 -11.40
N SER A 140 -5.84 4.95 -11.65
CA SER A 140 -5.02 3.82 -11.16
C SER A 140 -4.98 3.76 -9.63
N LEU A 141 -4.83 4.92 -8.98
CA LEU A 141 -4.89 5.05 -7.53
C LEU A 141 -6.24 4.57 -6.99
N ARG A 142 -7.35 5.04 -7.57
CA ARG A 142 -8.70 4.65 -7.17
C ARG A 142 -8.91 3.14 -7.32
N MET A 143 -8.50 2.56 -8.44
CA MET A 143 -8.59 1.11 -8.65
C MET A 143 -7.80 0.33 -7.59
N LYS A 144 -6.62 0.83 -7.20
CA LYS A 144 -5.81 0.21 -6.16
C LYS A 144 -6.45 0.32 -4.77
N VAL A 145 -7.09 1.44 -4.46
CA VAL A 145 -7.87 1.64 -3.23
C VAL A 145 -9.05 0.66 -3.18
N ILE A 146 -9.83 0.55 -4.27
CA ILE A 146 -10.96 -0.39 -4.35
C ILE A 146 -10.50 -1.83 -4.09
N GLN A 147 -9.44 -2.27 -4.78
CA GLN A 147 -8.87 -3.61 -4.58
C GLN A 147 -8.39 -3.84 -3.14
N THR A 148 -7.91 -2.79 -2.48
CA THR A 148 -7.50 -2.87 -1.07
C THR A 148 -8.71 -3.01 -0.16
N ILE A 149 -9.75 -2.21 -0.36
CA ILE A 149 -11.01 -2.30 0.41
C ILE A 149 -11.63 -3.69 0.25
N GLU A 150 -11.72 -4.22 -0.97
CA GLU A 150 -12.28 -5.56 -1.25
C GLU A 150 -11.58 -6.66 -0.45
N ARG A 151 -10.25 -6.58 -0.30
CA ARG A 151 -9.45 -7.52 0.49
C ARG A 151 -9.61 -7.34 1.99
N VAL A 152 -9.79 -6.11 2.45
CA VAL A 152 -9.82 -5.77 3.89
C VAL A 152 -11.21 -6.00 4.47
N LEU A 153 -12.27 -5.76 3.71
CA LEU A 153 -13.65 -5.80 4.16
C LEU A 153 -14.05 -7.13 4.85
N PRO A 154 -13.65 -8.32 4.34
CA PRO A 154 -13.93 -9.60 5.01
C PRO A 154 -13.28 -9.76 6.39
N HIS A 155 -12.24 -8.99 6.69
CA HIS A 155 -11.49 -9.04 7.95
C HIS A 155 -12.03 -8.04 9.00
N ILE A 156 -12.98 -7.17 8.62
CA ILE A 156 -13.59 -6.22 9.54
C ILE A 156 -14.62 -6.94 10.41
N HIS A 157 -14.41 -6.87 11.72
CA HIS A 157 -15.35 -7.43 12.68
C HIS A 157 -16.49 -6.43 12.89
N ASN A 158 -17.72 -6.84 12.53
CA ASN A 158 -18.93 -6.02 12.65
C ASN A 158 -18.81 -4.65 11.93
N PRO A 159 -18.63 -4.64 10.59
CA PRO A 159 -18.55 -3.40 9.83
C PRO A 159 -19.81 -2.56 10.03
N SER A 160 -19.66 -1.24 10.20
CA SER A 160 -20.82 -0.37 10.41
C SER A 160 -21.71 -0.33 9.15
N PRO A 161 -23.05 -0.36 9.28
CA PRO A 161 -23.94 -0.22 8.12
C PRO A 161 -23.69 1.05 7.33
N TYR A 162 -23.27 2.12 8.02
CA TYR A 162 -22.88 3.38 7.40
C TYR A 162 -21.69 3.23 6.45
N LEU A 163 -20.62 2.55 6.89
CA LEU A 163 -19.45 2.28 6.05
C LEU A 163 -19.83 1.44 4.83
N LEU A 164 -20.61 0.38 5.03
CA LEU A 164 -21.05 -0.51 3.94
C LEU A 164 -21.86 0.25 2.88
N ASN A 165 -22.84 1.05 3.30
CA ASN A 165 -23.66 1.84 2.39
C ASN A 165 -22.80 2.83 1.58
N ARG A 166 -21.83 3.49 2.22
CA ARG A 166 -20.92 4.40 1.50
C ARG A 166 -20.04 3.68 0.48
N ILE A 167 -19.53 2.50 0.83
CA ILE A 167 -18.75 1.68 -0.10
C ILE A 167 -19.63 1.30 -1.30
N GLU A 168 -20.86 0.83 -1.07
CA GLU A 168 -21.80 0.44 -2.12
C GLU A 168 -22.17 1.62 -3.04
N GLU A 169 -22.50 2.77 -2.47
CA GLU A 169 -22.82 3.99 -3.23
C GLU A 169 -21.68 4.41 -4.16
N ASP A 170 -20.45 4.42 -3.63
CA ASP A 170 -19.28 4.87 -4.39
C ASP A 170 -18.86 3.85 -5.45
N LEU A 171 -18.96 2.54 -5.18
CA LEU A 171 -18.76 1.49 -6.19
C LEU A 171 -19.80 1.61 -7.31
N THR A 172 -21.06 1.85 -6.97
CA THR A 172 -22.14 2.04 -7.96
C THR A 172 -21.86 3.25 -8.85
N LYS A 173 -21.48 4.40 -8.27
CA LYS A 173 -21.07 5.59 -9.05
C LYS A 173 -19.89 5.29 -9.99
N ASN A 174 -18.88 4.56 -9.50
CA ASN A 174 -17.71 4.20 -10.29
C ASN A 174 -18.05 3.29 -11.48
N ILE A 175 -18.96 2.33 -11.30
CA ILE A 175 -19.44 1.46 -12.39
C ILE A 175 -20.16 2.31 -13.44
N LEU A 176 -21.09 3.18 -13.02
CA LEU A 176 -21.86 4.03 -13.94
C LEU A 176 -20.97 5.00 -14.74
N GLN A 177 -19.96 5.59 -14.11
CA GLN A 177 -18.98 6.45 -14.77
C GLN A 177 -18.11 5.67 -15.77
N SER A 178 -17.71 4.44 -15.42
CA SER A 178 -16.93 3.57 -16.30
C SER A 178 -17.75 3.14 -17.52
N SER A 179 -19.03 2.78 -17.33
CA SER A 179 -19.94 2.44 -18.44
C SER A 179 -20.19 3.62 -19.38
N ALA A 180 -20.32 4.84 -18.86
CA ALA A 180 -20.48 6.04 -19.68
C ALA A 180 -19.26 6.33 -20.57
N ASN A 181 -18.04 6.06 -20.08
CA ASN A 181 -16.80 6.24 -20.83
C ASN A 181 -16.55 5.15 -21.89
N ILE A 182 -17.23 4.00 -21.82
CA ILE A 182 -17.13 2.91 -22.81
C ILE A 182 -18.09 3.13 -24.00
N ILE A 183 -19.09 4.01 -23.86
CA ILE A 183 -20.13 4.27 -24.88
C ILE A 183 -19.78 5.48 -25.78
N GLN A 184 -18.59 6.06 -25.65
CA GLN A 184 -18.08 7.11 -26.57
C GLN A 184 -17.15 6.53 -27.63
#